data_AF-J2HDY3-F1
#
_entry.id   AF-J2HDY3-F1
#
_cell.length_a   1.000
_cell.length_b   1.000
_cell.length_c   1.000
_cell.angle_alpha   90.00
_cell.angle_beta   90.00
_cell.angle_gamma   90.00
#
_symmetry.space_group_name_H-M   'P 1'
#
loop_
_entity.id
_entity.type
_entity.pdbx_description
1 polymer ?
#
loop_
_entity_poly.entity_id
_entity_poly.type
_entity_poly.pdbx_seq_one_letter_code
_entity_poly.pdbx_strand_id
1 'polypeptide(L)'
;MRITSWTRLAIIRVLGVAGTAMVATAVHAETQINFANLSIEELGEIQVTSVSKRAEPVREAPSAIYVITHDDIVRSGARTVPEMLRLAPNLQVQQFSASRYIITARGFNGNEAAQNRTNKLLVLIDGRSVYTPLYSGVYWDMQDVLPADIDRIEVVSGPGATLWGANAVNGVINITTRKSGDSQGGFLEAGGGSRERSISLRYGGRLGENLTYRVYVRDLKADSMGTIAADGSADHDLSRTQGGFRLDWTPASGSALTLLGDVYDGESDNGLAGRNLLARWTRLGDGGAELQVQAYYDRAVRRGVFKVDTYDVDVRHSFDLGARQAVVWGGGFRHS
;
A
#
# COMPACT_ATOMS: atom_id res chain seq x y z
N MET A 1 15.57 -39.91 -53.84
CA MET A 1 16.15 -38.65 -53.33
C MET A 1 15.26 -38.17 -52.20
N ARG A 2 15.75 -38.24 -50.95
CA ARG A 2 15.41 -37.41 -49.75
C ARG A 2 13.92 -37.33 -49.31
N ILE A 3 13.49 -37.34 -48.05
CA ILE A 3 14.09 -37.29 -46.71
C ILE A 3 13.00 -37.71 -45.70
N THR A 4 13.49 -38.21 -44.56
CA THR A 4 12.91 -38.62 -43.27
C THR A 4 11.71 -37.87 -42.66
N SER A 5 10.72 -38.67 -42.22
CA SER A 5 10.11 -38.86 -40.88
C SER A 5 10.04 -37.78 -39.77
N TRP A 6 9.04 -38.02 -38.89
CA TRP A 6 8.82 -37.65 -37.47
C TRP A 6 7.86 -36.49 -37.15
N THR A 7 6.57 -36.81 -37.07
CA THR A 7 5.60 -36.13 -36.18
C THR A 7 5.52 -36.88 -34.85
N ARG A 8 5.92 -36.23 -33.75
CA ARG A 8 5.62 -36.70 -32.38
C ARG A 8 4.55 -35.79 -31.78
N LEU A 9 3.31 -36.27 -31.72
CA LEU A 9 2.31 -35.76 -30.78
C LEU A 9 2.55 -36.42 -29.43
N ALA A 10 2.96 -35.65 -28.43
CA ALA A 10 2.97 -36.10 -27.05
C ALA A 10 1.58 -35.89 -26.45
N ILE A 11 0.86 -36.98 -26.24
CA ILE A 11 -0.37 -37.02 -25.44
C ILE A 11 0.06 -37.08 -23.98
N ILE A 12 -0.10 -35.97 -23.24
CA ILE A 12 0.00 -35.99 -21.78
C ILE A 12 -1.33 -36.51 -21.25
N ARG A 13 -1.32 -37.76 -20.76
CA ARG A 13 -2.44 -38.33 -19.99
C ARG A 13 -2.42 -37.72 -18.60
N VAL A 14 -3.45 -36.94 -18.26
CA VAL A 14 -3.76 -36.56 -16.89
C VAL A 14 -4.34 -37.79 -16.18
N LEU A 15 -3.52 -38.44 -15.36
CA LEU A 15 -3.97 -39.48 -14.43
C LEU A 15 -4.42 -38.78 -13.14
N GLY A 16 -5.73 -38.74 -12.94
CA GLY A 16 -6.34 -38.30 -11.69
C GLY A 16 -6.05 -39.30 -10.57
N VAL A 17 -5.46 -38.79 -9.50
CA VAL A 17 -5.55 -39.41 -8.16
C VAL A 17 -6.15 -38.34 -7.26
N ALA A 18 -7.46 -38.47 -7.01
CA ALA A 18 -8.16 -37.71 -6.00
C ALA A 18 -7.76 -38.24 -4.62
N GLY A 19 -6.69 -37.68 -4.07
CA GLY A 19 -6.35 -37.79 -2.66
C GLY A 19 -6.74 -36.50 -1.95
N THR A 20 -7.97 -36.42 -1.44
CA THR A 20 -8.39 -35.32 -0.55
C THR A 20 -7.70 -35.48 0.80
N ALA A 21 -6.49 -34.95 0.92
CA ALA A 21 -5.90 -34.67 2.22
C ALA A 21 -6.61 -33.44 2.80
N MET A 22 -7.58 -33.67 3.70
CA MET A 22 -8.09 -32.63 4.59
C MET A 22 -6.95 -32.21 5.52
N VAL A 23 -6.22 -31.16 5.15
CA VAL A 23 -5.41 -30.41 6.10
C VAL A 23 -6.40 -29.61 6.94
N ALA A 24 -6.69 -30.09 8.14
CA ALA A 24 -7.42 -29.31 9.13
C ALA A 24 -6.55 -28.10 9.51
N THR A 25 -6.74 -26.96 8.84
CA THR A 25 -6.17 -25.70 9.30
C THR A 25 -6.96 -25.23 10.49
N ALA A 26 -6.37 -25.37 11.68
CA ALA A 26 -6.86 -24.66 12.86
C ALA A 26 -6.81 -23.16 12.56
N VAL A 27 -7.98 -22.56 12.36
CA VAL A 27 -8.14 -21.11 12.32
C VAL A 27 -7.80 -20.61 13.72
N HIS A 28 -6.56 -20.14 13.90
CA HIS A 28 -6.23 -19.31 15.05
C HIS A 28 -6.94 -17.98 14.83
N ALA A 29 -8.07 -17.79 15.51
CA ALA A 29 -8.66 -16.48 15.70
C ALA A 29 -7.74 -15.69 16.64
N GLU A 30 -6.75 -15.01 16.08
CA GLU A 30 -6.01 -14.00 16.83
C GLU A 30 -6.90 -12.76 17.01
N THR A 31 -6.86 -12.24 18.23
CA THR A 31 -7.62 -11.07 18.69
C THR A 31 -7.30 -9.85 17.82
N GLN A 32 -8.15 -9.58 16.83
CA GLN A 32 -8.16 -8.29 16.16
C GLN A 32 -8.52 -7.23 17.20
N ILE A 33 -7.67 -6.20 17.33
CA ILE A 33 -7.96 -5.06 18.21
C ILE A 33 -9.15 -4.31 17.58
N ASN A 34 -10.34 -4.51 18.15
CA ASN A 34 -11.52 -3.78 17.74
C ASN A 34 -11.52 -2.40 18.38
N PHE A 35 -11.13 -1.40 17.58
CA PHE A 35 -11.03 0.00 18.02
C PHE A 35 -12.36 0.57 18.55
N ALA A 36 -13.51 0.05 18.11
CA ALA A 36 -14.81 0.48 18.62
C ALA A 36 -15.08 0.03 20.07
N ASN A 37 -14.32 -0.95 20.57
CA ASN A 37 -14.39 -1.43 21.94
C ASN A 37 -13.30 -0.82 22.84
N LEU A 38 -12.44 0.04 22.28
CA LEU A 38 -11.41 0.73 23.04
C LEU A 38 -12.00 1.93 23.78
N SER A 39 -11.53 2.14 24.99
CA SER A 39 -11.71 3.39 25.73
C SER A 39 -11.07 4.57 24.99
N ILE A 40 -11.47 5.80 25.35
CA ILE A 40 -10.87 7.02 24.79
C ILE A 40 -9.37 7.06 25.07
N GLU A 41 -8.97 6.59 26.24
CA GLU A 41 -7.57 6.46 26.64
C GLU A 41 -6.81 5.52 25.71
N GLU A 42 -7.35 4.33 25.41
CA GLU A 42 -6.74 3.37 24.49
C GLU A 42 -6.73 3.86 23.04
N LEU A 43 -7.75 4.60 22.60
CA LEU A 43 -7.75 5.29 21.29
C LEU A 43 -6.64 6.34 21.22
N GLY A 44 -6.34 7.01 22.34
CA GLY A 44 -5.24 7.96 22.46
C GLY A 44 -3.84 7.33 22.35
N GLU A 45 -3.72 6.03 22.59
CA GLU A 45 -2.46 5.26 22.54
C GLU A 45 -2.15 4.65 21.17
N ILE A 46 -3.02 4.87 20.17
CA ILE A 46 -2.78 4.41 18.80
C ILE A 46 -1.50 5.05 18.28
N GLN A 47 -0.55 4.21 17.86
CA GLN A 47 0.74 4.65 17.36
C GLN A 47 0.61 5.20 15.94
N VAL A 48 1.03 6.45 15.75
CA VAL A 48 1.13 7.13 14.47
C VAL A 48 2.57 7.46 14.14
N THR A 49 2.88 7.62 12.86
CA THR A 49 4.27 7.89 12.41
C THR A 49 4.38 9.07 11.45
N SER A 50 3.28 9.44 10.80
CA SER A 50 3.25 10.44 9.73
C SER A 50 3.52 11.87 10.17
N VAL A 51 3.36 12.20 11.47
CA VAL A 51 3.55 13.58 11.95
C VAL A 51 4.99 13.89 12.36
N SER A 52 5.67 12.98 13.06
CA SER A 52 7.02 13.19 13.59
C SER A 52 8.10 12.33 12.92
N LYS A 53 7.74 11.47 11.95
CA LYS A 53 8.63 10.42 11.40
C LYS A 53 9.13 9.46 12.48
N ARG A 54 8.44 9.35 13.62
CA ARG A 54 8.70 8.42 14.71
C ARG A 54 7.35 7.88 15.21
N ALA A 55 7.33 6.64 15.71
CA ALA A 55 6.14 6.10 16.33
C ALA A 55 5.85 6.86 17.64
N GLU A 56 4.65 7.43 17.75
CA GLU A 56 4.16 8.10 18.96
C GLU A 56 2.64 7.92 19.10
N PRO A 57 2.09 7.97 20.32
CA PRO A 57 0.65 7.98 20.54
C PRO A 57 -0.03 9.15 19.80
N VAL A 58 -1.20 8.91 19.20
CA VAL A 58 -1.96 9.93 18.46
C VAL A 58 -2.28 11.17 19.30
N ARG A 59 -2.49 11.00 20.61
CA ARG A 59 -2.75 12.12 21.54
C ARG A 59 -1.54 13.07 21.72
N GLU A 60 -0.34 12.58 21.42
CA GLU A 60 0.92 13.33 21.57
C GLU A 60 1.35 13.99 20.25
N ALA A 61 0.75 13.56 19.12
CA ALA A 61 1.08 14.08 17.81
C ALA A 61 0.62 15.56 17.64
N PRO A 62 1.50 16.49 17.29
CA PRO A 62 1.20 17.93 17.24
C PRO A 62 0.47 18.38 15.95
N SER A 63 -0.37 17.52 15.37
CA SER A 63 -1.12 17.83 14.13
C SER A 63 -2.48 17.15 14.11
N ALA A 64 -3.39 17.68 13.27
CA ALA A 64 -4.69 17.06 13.05
C ALA A 64 -4.54 15.82 12.16
N ILE A 65 -4.62 14.64 12.78
CA ILE A 65 -4.57 13.33 12.11
C ILE A 65 -5.95 12.69 12.17
N TYR A 66 -6.36 12.07 11.06
CA TYR A 66 -7.40 11.07 11.06
C TYR A 66 -6.81 9.70 10.75
N VAL A 67 -7.13 8.68 11.56
CA VAL A 67 -6.63 7.32 11.35
C VAL A 67 -7.80 6.46 10.88
N ILE A 68 -7.73 5.99 9.64
CA ILE A 68 -8.61 4.94 9.13
C ILE A 68 -8.02 3.61 9.59
N THR A 69 -8.72 2.90 10.47
CA THR A 69 -8.23 1.64 11.05
C THR A 69 -8.46 0.45 10.12
N HIS A 70 -7.75 -0.66 10.36
CA HIS A 70 -8.01 -1.94 9.68
C HIS A 70 -9.50 -2.31 9.70
N ASP A 71 -10.14 -2.16 10.87
CA ASP A 71 -11.53 -2.52 11.04
C ASP A 71 -12.48 -1.60 10.27
N ASP A 72 -12.17 -0.30 10.16
CA ASP A 72 -12.94 0.61 9.31
C ASP A 72 -12.87 0.18 7.84
N ILE A 73 -11.67 -0.20 7.38
CA ILE A 73 -11.46 -0.70 6.02
C ILE A 73 -12.28 -1.95 5.78
N VAL A 74 -12.16 -2.96 6.65
CA VAL A 74 -12.89 -4.23 6.53
C VAL A 74 -14.41 -4.01 6.56
N ARG A 75 -14.92 -3.18 7.50
CA ARG A 75 -16.36 -2.90 7.61
C ARG A 75 -16.91 -2.07 6.46
N SER A 76 -16.11 -1.19 5.87
CA SER A 76 -16.56 -0.31 4.78
C SER A 76 -16.87 -1.04 3.48
N GLY A 77 -16.26 -2.22 3.27
CA GLY A 77 -16.33 -2.94 2.00
C GLY A 77 -15.52 -2.28 0.86
N ALA A 78 -14.75 -1.23 1.14
CA ALA A 78 -13.89 -0.56 0.17
C ALA A 78 -12.84 -1.53 -0.40
N ARG A 79 -12.64 -1.50 -1.72
CA ARG A 79 -11.78 -2.44 -2.46
C ARG A 79 -10.50 -1.79 -2.96
N THR A 80 -10.47 -0.47 -3.04
CA THR A 80 -9.32 0.30 -3.50
C THR A 80 -8.90 1.35 -2.47
N VAL A 81 -7.64 1.75 -2.52
CA VAL A 81 -7.11 2.82 -1.64
C VAL A 81 -7.93 4.12 -1.76
N PRO A 82 -8.29 4.62 -2.97
CA PRO A 82 -9.15 5.79 -3.10
C PRO A 82 -10.51 5.68 -2.40
N GLU A 83 -11.15 4.51 -2.44
CA GLU A 83 -12.41 4.29 -1.75
C GLU A 83 -12.25 4.32 -0.24
N MET A 84 -11.19 3.71 0.30
CA MET A 84 -10.89 3.75 1.73
C MET A 84 -10.65 5.18 2.20
N LEU A 85 -9.99 6.00 1.38
CA LEU A 85 -9.74 7.41 1.67
C LEU A 85 -11.03 8.25 1.78
N ARG A 86 -12.18 7.76 1.29
CA ARG A 86 -13.50 8.40 1.52
C ARG A 86 -13.94 8.36 2.99
N LEU A 87 -13.38 7.45 3.79
CA LEU A 87 -13.66 7.35 5.22
C LEU A 87 -13.02 8.48 6.02
N ALA A 88 -12.03 9.19 5.44
CA ALA A 88 -11.39 10.32 6.09
C ALA A 88 -12.20 11.61 5.84
N PRO A 89 -12.78 12.25 6.88
CA PRO A 89 -13.66 13.41 6.72
C PRO A 89 -12.92 14.67 6.24
N ASN A 90 -11.59 14.67 6.30
CA ASN A 90 -10.73 15.76 5.89
C ASN A 90 -10.27 15.67 4.42
N LEU A 91 -10.66 14.60 3.70
CA LEU A 91 -10.37 14.42 2.28
C LEU A 91 -11.60 14.62 1.41
N GLN A 92 -11.36 15.18 0.22
CA GLN A 92 -12.30 15.21 -0.89
C GLN A 92 -11.81 14.18 -1.92
N VAL A 93 -12.60 13.12 -2.12
CA VAL A 93 -12.29 12.06 -3.08
C VAL A 93 -13.32 12.11 -4.19
N GLN A 94 -12.90 12.57 -5.36
CA GLN A 94 -13.72 12.59 -6.57
C GLN A 94 -13.31 11.44 -7.49
N GLN A 95 -14.29 10.67 -7.95
CA GLN A 95 -14.10 9.61 -8.93
C GLN A 95 -14.65 10.07 -10.28
N PHE A 96 -13.83 10.04 -11.33
CA PHE A 96 -14.21 10.42 -12.70
C PHE A 96 -14.52 9.22 -13.59
N SER A 97 -13.84 8.10 -13.37
CA SER A 97 -14.03 6.82 -14.07
C SER A 97 -13.64 5.67 -13.14
N ALA A 98 -13.67 4.42 -13.62
CA ALA A 98 -13.19 3.28 -12.86
C ALA A 98 -11.70 3.40 -12.50
N SER A 99 -10.90 3.99 -13.39
CA SER A 99 -9.45 4.16 -13.27
C SER A 99 -9.01 5.52 -12.69
N ARG A 100 -9.85 6.57 -12.73
CA ARG A 100 -9.41 7.95 -12.45
C ARG A 100 -10.03 8.54 -11.18
N TYR A 101 -9.16 8.82 -10.21
CA TYR A 101 -9.49 9.47 -8.94
C TYR A 101 -8.73 10.77 -8.74
N ILE A 102 -9.37 11.73 -8.08
CA ILE A 102 -8.80 13.01 -7.68
C ILE A 102 -9.03 13.15 -6.19
N ILE A 103 -7.92 13.19 -5.44
CA ILE A 103 -7.93 13.21 -3.99
C ILE A 103 -7.24 14.46 -3.49
N THR A 104 -7.97 15.26 -2.74
CA THR A 104 -7.47 16.54 -2.22
C THR A 104 -7.89 16.74 -0.77
N ALA A 105 -7.30 17.74 -0.14
CA ALA A 105 -7.68 18.21 1.18
C ALA A 105 -7.85 19.73 1.13
N ARG A 106 -8.73 20.25 1.99
CA ARG A 106 -8.93 21.70 2.22
C ARG A 106 -9.24 22.52 0.95
N GLY A 107 -9.92 21.94 -0.04
CA GLY A 107 -10.40 22.65 -1.24
C GLY A 107 -9.32 23.00 -2.28
N PHE A 108 -8.08 22.56 -2.08
CA PHE A 108 -6.98 22.81 -3.02
C PHE A 108 -6.96 21.79 -4.14
N ASN A 109 -7.95 21.89 -5.03
CA ASN A 109 -8.03 21.09 -6.25
C ASN A 109 -7.01 21.58 -7.29
N GLY A 110 -6.51 20.65 -8.13
CA GLY A 110 -5.89 21.04 -9.40
C GLY A 110 -6.93 21.76 -10.27
N ASN A 111 -6.49 22.60 -11.21
CA ASN A 111 -7.43 23.24 -12.13
C ASN A 111 -7.74 22.31 -13.33
N GLU A 112 -8.90 22.50 -13.94
CA GLU A 112 -9.39 21.72 -15.08
C GLU A 112 -8.41 21.78 -16.28
N ALA A 113 -7.84 22.97 -16.50
CA ALA A 113 -6.82 23.21 -17.52
C ALA A 113 -5.51 22.41 -17.32
N ALA A 114 -5.20 21.98 -16.09
CA ALA A 114 -4.07 21.11 -15.75
C ALA A 114 -4.50 19.64 -15.54
N GLN A 115 -5.61 19.23 -16.14
CA GLN A 115 -6.19 17.88 -16.03
C GLN A 115 -6.56 17.48 -14.60
N ASN A 116 -6.90 18.46 -13.73
CA ASN A 116 -7.23 18.24 -12.31
C ASN A 116 -6.16 17.44 -11.53
N ARG A 117 -4.90 17.53 -11.96
CA ARG A 117 -3.78 16.85 -11.31
C ARG A 117 -3.48 17.47 -9.94
N THR A 118 -3.84 16.76 -8.89
CA THR A 118 -3.48 17.08 -7.50
C THR A 118 -2.06 16.59 -7.20
N ASN A 119 -1.19 17.48 -6.73
CA ASN A 119 0.21 17.20 -6.44
C ASN A 119 0.69 17.80 -5.10
N LYS A 120 -0.27 18.07 -4.21
CA LYS A 120 -0.02 18.75 -2.92
C LYS A 120 -0.18 17.83 -1.72
N LEU A 121 -0.46 16.55 -1.96
CA LEU A 121 -0.52 15.51 -0.93
C LEU A 121 0.66 14.57 -1.12
N LEU A 122 1.46 14.39 -0.07
CA LEU A 122 2.45 13.33 -0.04
C LEU A 122 1.71 12.03 0.26
N VAL A 123 1.96 10.99 -0.54
CA VAL A 123 1.43 9.65 -0.29
C VAL A 123 2.59 8.71 -0.04
N LEU A 124 2.50 7.98 1.06
CA LEU A 124 3.46 6.97 1.50
C LEU A 124 2.76 5.61 1.55
N ILE A 125 3.39 4.58 1.02
CA ILE A 125 2.99 3.19 1.21
C ILE A 125 4.17 2.47 1.86
N ASP A 126 4.02 2.06 3.11
CA ASP A 126 5.11 1.55 3.94
C ASP A 126 6.35 2.44 3.81
N GLY A 127 6.21 3.76 4.00
CA GLY A 127 7.33 4.71 3.93
C GLY A 127 7.91 4.98 2.53
N ARG A 128 7.43 4.34 1.46
CA ARG A 128 7.80 4.66 0.07
C ARG A 128 6.97 5.83 -0.45
N SER A 129 7.62 6.90 -0.89
CA SER A 129 6.95 8.05 -1.52
C SER A 129 6.48 7.72 -2.94
N VAL A 130 5.16 7.62 -3.12
CA VAL A 130 4.54 7.30 -4.41
C VAL A 130 4.07 8.57 -5.10
N TYR A 131 4.73 8.93 -6.20
CA TYR A 131 4.31 10.02 -7.08
C TYR A 131 4.90 9.83 -8.48
N THR A 132 4.35 10.53 -9.47
CA THR A 132 4.86 10.55 -10.84
C THR A 132 5.80 11.73 -11.08
N PRO A 133 6.94 11.55 -11.76
CA PRO A 133 7.84 12.65 -12.11
C PRO A 133 7.20 13.67 -13.08
N LEU A 134 6.11 13.30 -13.77
CA LEU A 134 5.48 14.17 -14.78
C LEU A 134 4.85 15.43 -14.16
N TYR A 135 4.26 15.31 -12.97
CA TYR A 135 3.57 16.43 -12.32
C TYR A 135 3.57 16.38 -10.78
N SER A 136 4.30 15.43 -10.19
CA SER A 136 4.43 15.24 -8.73
C SER A 136 3.16 14.83 -7.99
N GLY A 137 2.15 14.27 -8.68
CA GLY A 137 0.97 13.68 -8.05
C GLY A 137 0.92 12.16 -8.14
N VAL A 138 -0.23 11.57 -7.85
CA VAL A 138 -0.40 10.12 -7.73
C VAL A 138 -1.33 9.57 -8.81
N TYR A 139 -0.86 8.55 -9.53
CA TYR A 139 -1.72 7.68 -10.32
C TYR A 139 -2.28 6.59 -9.41
N TRP A 140 -3.52 6.80 -8.94
CA TRP A 140 -4.18 5.93 -7.97
C TRP A 140 -4.51 4.54 -8.51
N ASP A 141 -4.79 4.41 -9.81
CA ASP A 141 -4.96 3.12 -10.50
C ASP A 141 -3.71 2.24 -10.45
N MET A 142 -2.53 2.85 -10.31
CA MET A 142 -1.25 2.15 -10.16
C MET A 142 -0.91 1.79 -8.71
N GLN A 143 -1.68 2.26 -7.72
CA GLN A 143 -1.46 1.95 -6.30
C GLN A 143 -2.53 0.97 -5.80
N ASP A 144 -2.17 -0.31 -5.65
CA ASP A 144 -3.06 -1.32 -5.09
C ASP A 144 -2.40 -1.95 -3.87
N VAL A 145 -3.17 -2.06 -2.80
CA VAL A 145 -2.80 -2.71 -1.55
C VAL A 145 -4.02 -3.51 -1.13
N LEU A 146 -3.82 -4.81 -0.88
CA LEU A 146 -4.92 -5.68 -0.46
C LEU A 146 -5.56 -5.10 0.81
N PRO A 147 -6.89 -4.82 0.86
CA PRO A 147 -7.53 -4.21 2.03
C PRO A 147 -7.24 -4.95 3.34
N ALA A 148 -7.26 -6.29 3.29
CA ALA A 148 -6.97 -7.15 4.43
C ALA A 148 -5.51 -7.11 4.92
N ASP A 149 -4.60 -6.54 4.13
CA ASP A 149 -3.19 -6.35 4.46
C ASP A 149 -2.88 -4.92 4.92
N ILE A 150 -3.84 -3.99 4.89
CA ILE A 150 -3.65 -2.64 5.44
C ILE A 150 -3.87 -2.69 6.94
N ASP A 151 -2.89 -2.19 7.70
CA ASP A 151 -3.01 -2.02 9.15
C ASP A 151 -3.80 -0.75 9.48
N ARG A 152 -3.39 0.37 8.86
CA ARG A 152 -4.07 1.65 8.98
C ARG A 152 -3.66 2.61 7.86
N ILE A 153 -4.47 3.64 7.68
CA ILE A 153 -4.16 4.81 6.86
C ILE A 153 -4.21 6.04 7.74
N GLU A 154 -3.07 6.71 7.91
CA GLU A 154 -2.97 7.99 8.61
C GLU A 154 -3.14 9.13 7.61
N VAL A 155 -4.07 10.04 7.88
CA VAL A 155 -4.34 11.22 7.04
C VAL A 155 -4.09 12.48 7.86
N VAL A 156 -2.90 13.05 7.67
CA VAL A 156 -2.50 14.30 8.29
C VAL A 156 -3.00 15.46 7.45
N SER A 157 -3.77 16.35 8.07
CA SER A 157 -4.30 17.54 7.42
C SER A 157 -3.44 18.77 7.69
N GLY A 158 -2.93 19.39 6.63
CA GLY A 158 -2.18 20.64 6.70
C GLY A 158 -0.71 20.51 6.33
N PRO A 159 0.07 21.60 6.48
CA PRO A 159 1.43 21.66 5.97
C PRO A 159 2.36 20.67 6.68
N GLY A 160 2.71 19.57 6.00
CA GLY A 160 3.76 18.62 6.41
C GLY A 160 5.11 18.93 5.79
N ALA A 161 5.22 20.01 5.00
CA ALA A 161 6.39 20.30 4.17
C ALA A 161 7.68 20.56 4.95
N THR A 162 7.59 21.00 6.21
CA THR A 162 8.76 21.18 7.10
C THR A 162 9.47 19.86 7.38
N LEU A 163 8.74 18.74 7.45
CA LEU A 163 9.30 17.42 7.75
C LEU A 163 9.43 16.54 6.49
N TRP A 164 8.48 16.68 5.56
CA TRP A 164 8.32 15.79 4.41
C TRP A 164 8.67 16.42 3.06
N GLY A 165 8.93 17.72 3.01
CA GLY A 165 9.31 18.43 1.78
C GLY A 165 8.11 18.85 0.90
N ALA A 166 8.43 19.27 -0.33
CA ALA A 166 7.54 20.07 -1.17
C ALA A 166 6.22 19.39 -1.61
N ASN A 167 6.11 18.06 -1.56
CA ASN A 167 4.88 17.36 -1.94
C ASN A 167 3.86 17.26 -0.77
N ALA A 168 4.21 17.68 0.44
CA ALA A 168 3.36 17.57 1.64
C ALA A 168 2.68 18.91 2.04
N VAL A 169 2.37 19.79 1.08
CA VAL A 169 1.83 21.13 1.36
C VAL A 169 0.43 21.08 1.97
N ASN A 170 -0.44 20.20 1.47
CA ASN A 170 -1.82 20.09 1.95
C ASN A 170 -2.01 18.99 2.98
N GLY A 171 -1.05 18.06 3.08
CA GLY A 171 -1.15 16.93 3.98
C GLY A 171 -0.26 15.76 3.58
N VAL A 172 -0.32 14.72 4.41
CA VAL A 172 0.36 13.45 4.24
C VAL A 172 -0.68 12.33 4.38
N ILE A 173 -0.69 11.41 3.42
CA ILE A 173 -1.41 10.14 3.49
C ILE A 173 -0.34 9.06 3.69
N ASN A 174 -0.37 8.36 4.81
CA ASN A 174 0.56 7.28 5.11
C ASN A 174 -0.19 5.97 5.30
N ILE A 175 0.01 5.05 4.35
CA ILE A 175 -0.60 3.72 4.33
C ILE A 175 0.43 2.75 4.91
N THR A 176 0.11 2.13 6.05
CA THR A 176 0.95 1.12 6.69
C THR A 176 0.33 -0.25 6.49
N THR A 177 1.11 -1.22 6.03
CA THR A 177 0.63 -2.60 5.89
C THR A 177 0.92 -3.43 7.14
N ARG A 178 0.03 -4.37 7.43
CA ARG A 178 0.16 -5.35 8.52
C ARG A 178 1.49 -6.11 8.40
N LYS A 179 2.08 -6.47 9.52
CA LYS A 179 3.29 -7.31 9.52
C LYS A 179 2.91 -8.68 8.96
N SER A 180 3.88 -9.36 8.34
CA SER A 180 3.66 -10.72 7.83
C SER A 180 3.24 -11.68 8.95
N GLY A 181 3.74 -11.48 10.18
CA GLY A 181 3.35 -12.23 11.37
C GLY A 181 1.88 -12.11 11.75
N ASP A 182 1.19 -11.02 11.36
CA ASP A 182 -0.23 -10.79 11.65
C ASP A 182 -1.15 -11.33 10.53
N SER A 183 -0.56 -11.95 9.49
CA SER A 183 -1.23 -12.36 8.25
C SER A 183 -0.96 -13.83 7.92
N GLN A 184 -0.90 -14.69 8.94
CA GLN A 184 -0.55 -16.11 8.81
C GLN A 184 -1.69 -16.98 8.26
N GLY A 185 -1.33 -18.10 7.63
CA GLY A 185 -2.27 -19.06 7.06
C GLY A 185 -2.80 -18.66 5.69
N GLY A 186 -3.77 -19.43 5.19
CA GLY A 186 -4.45 -19.17 3.91
C GLY A 186 -5.55 -18.14 4.05
N PHE A 187 -5.63 -17.22 3.09
CA PHE A 187 -6.67 -16.22 2.95
C PHE A 187 -7.19 -16.21 1.52
N LEU A 188 -8.52 -16.22 1.38
CA LEU A 188 -9.23 -16.07 0.12
C LEU A 188 -10.29 -14.99 0.31
N GLU A 189 -10.28 -14.01 -0.57
CA GLU A 189 -11.35 -13.02 -0.70
C GLU A 189 -11.84 -13.03 -2.15
N ALA A 190 -13.16 -13.09 -2.31
CA ALA A 190 -13.82 -12.85 -3.58
C ALA A 190 -14.87 -11.76 -3.39
N GLY A 191 -14.87 -10.79 -4.31
CA GLY A 191 -15.80 -9.67 -4.34
C GLY A 191 -16.48 -9.59 -5.70
N GLY A 192 -17.77 -9.28 -5.70
CA GLY A 192 -18.54 -9.07 -6.92
C GLY A 192 -19.66 -8.07 -6.66
N GLY A 193 -19.80 -7.11 -7.56
CA GLY A 193 -20.84 -6.08 -7.55
C GLY A 193 -21.29 -5.76 -8.98
N SER A 194 -22.12 -4.73 -9.11
CA SER A 194 -22.69 -4.33 -10.41
C SER A 194 -21.65 -3.81 -11.41
N ARG A 195 -20.47 -3.38 -10.93
CA ARG A 195 -19.38 -2.82 -11.75
C ARG A 195 -18.00 -3.29 -11.33
N GLU A 196 -17.86 -4.01 -10.24
CA GLU A 196 -16.54 -4.37 -9.70
C GLU A 196 -16.49 -5.84 -9.36
N ARG A 197 -15.35 -6.46 -9.63
CA ARG A 197 -15.05 -7.85 -9.32
C ARG A 197 -13.62 -7.94 -8.85
N SER A 198 -13.38 -8.69 -7.79
CA SER A 198 -12.03 -8.92 -7.30
C SER A 198 -11.88 -10.34 -6.78
N ILE A 199 -10.70 -10.89 -6.96
CA ILE A 199 -10.28 -12.11 -6.25
C ILE A 199 -8.92 -11.86 -5.64
N SER A 200 -8.70 -12.35 -4.43
CA SER A 200 -7.43 -12.24 -3.75
C SER A 200 -7.13 -13.52 -2.99
N LEU A 201 -5.90 -13.99 -3.18
CA LEU A 201 -5.35 -15.15 -2.51
C LEU A 201 -4.10 -14.69 -1.78
N ARG A 202 -3.98 -15.04 -0.51
CA ARG A 202 -2.77 -14.78 0.29
C ARG A 202 -2.42 -16.02 1.09
N TYR A 203 -1.14 -16.29 1.22
CA TYR A 203 -0.63 -17.28 2.14
C TYR A 203 0.49 -16.68 2.98
N GLY A 204 0.33 -16.74 4.30
CA GLY A 204 1.35 -16.37 5.27
C GLY A 204 1.93 -17.59 5.97
N GLY A 205 3.24 -17.56 6.22
CA GLY A 205 3.93 -18.60 6.95
C GLY A 205 5.04 -18.05 7.83
N ARG A 206 5.57 -18.94 8.66
CA ARG A 206 6.70 -18.70 9.55
C ARG A 206 7.77 -19.74 9.28
N LEU A 207 9.04 -19.33 9.27
CA LEU A 207 10.20 -20.17 9.09
C LEU A 207 11.12 -20.00 10.31
N GLY A 208 11.24 -21.05 11.13
CA GLY A 208 11.91 -20.92 12.44
C GLY A 208 11.17 -19.96 13.37
N GLU A 209 11.88 -19.41 14.36
CA GLU A 209 11.24 -18.58 15.40
C GLU A 209 11.10 -17.10 15.00
N ASN A 210 11.99 -16.63 14.13
CA ASN A 210 12.24 -15.19 13.95
C ASN A 210 11.88 -14.65 12.57
N LEU A 211 11.40 -15.48 11.64
CA LEU A 211 11.13 -15.10 10.25
C LEU A 211 9.68 -15.41 9.91
N THR A 212 8.91 -14.39 9.56
CA THR A 212 7.56 -14.52 9.00
C THR A 212 7.53 -13.98 7.58
N TYR A 213 6.66 -14.56 6.75
CA TYR A 213 6.46 -14.11 5.39
C TYR A 213 4.99 -14.19 5.00
N ARG A 214 4.60 -13.41 3.99
CA ARG A 214 3.36 -13.57 3.24
C ARG A 214 3.63 -13.38 1.76
N VAL A 215 2.89 -14.13 0.94
CA VAL A 215 2.80 -13.94 -0.51
C VAL A 215 1.33 -13.80 -0.88
N TYR A 216 1.03 -13.00 -1.90
CA TYR A 216 -0.33 -12.80 -2.35
C TYR A 216 -0.42 -12.61 -3.86
N VAL A 217 -1.61 -12.87 -4.40
CA VAL A 217 -2.04 -12.48 -5.73
C VAL A 217 -3.43 -11.88 -5.64
N ARG A 218 -3.68 -10.83 -6.41
CA ARG A 218 -4.95 -10.12 -6.50
C ARG A 218 -5.25 -9.81 -7.95
N ASP A 219 -6.49 -10.04 -8.34
CA ASP A 219 -7.06 -9.56 -9.60
C ASP A 219 -8.23 -8.64 -9.26
N LEU A 220 -8.27 -7.48 -9.91
CA LEU A 220 -9.32 -6.48 -9.76
C LEU A 220 -9.79 -6.06 -11.15
N LYS A 221 -11.10 -6.06 -11.35
CA LYS A 221 -11.77 -5.50 -12.53
C LYS A 221 -12.84 -4.52 -12.09
N ALA A 222 -12.83 -3.34 -12.69
CA ALA A 222 -13.87 -2.34 -12.53
C ALA A 222 -14.34 -1.89 -13.92
N ASP A 223 -15.61 -2.11 -14.21
CA ASP A 223 -16.26 -1.75 -15.45
C ASP A 223 -16.42 -0.23 -15.55
N SER A 224 -16.55 0.26 -16.79
CA SER A 224 -16.66 1.69 -17.05
C SER A 224 -17.90 2.33 -16.43
N MET A 225 -17.85 3.66 -16.26
CA MET A 225 -18.92 4.43 -15.64
C MET A 225 -19.66 5.25 -16.69
N GLY A 226 -20.99 5.26 -16.63
CA GLY A 226 -21.79 6.22 -17.39
C GLY A 226 -21.75 7.61 -16.76
N THR A 227 -21.88 8.67 -17.56
CA THR A 227 -22.04 10.04 -17.06
C THR A 227 -23.49 10.51 -17.17
N ILE A 228 -23.88 11.51 -16.36
CA ILE A 228 -25.19 12.18 -16.45
C ILE A 228 -25.22 13.17 -17.64
N ALA A 229 -24.04 13.59 -18.12
CA ALA A 229 -23.90 14.46 -19.28
C ALA A 229 -23.99 13.66 -20.59
N ALA A 230 -24.71 14.18 -21.58
CA ALA A 230 -25.01 13.49 -22.84
C ALA A 230 -23.78 13.24 -23.74
N ASP A 231 -22.62 13.78 -23.42
CA ASP A 231 -21.38 13.76 -24.22
C ASP A 231 -20.12 13.33 -23.44
N GLY A 232 -20.22 12.90 -22.18
CA GLY A 232 -19.06 12.68 -21.31
C GLY A 232 -18.54 11.24 -21.28
N SER A 233 -17.32 11.00 -21.79
CA SER A 233 -16.61 9.72 -21.71
C SER A 233 -16.02 9.47 -20.31
N ALA A 234 -16.80 8.90 -19.39
CA ALA A 234 -16.28 8.15 -18.24
C ALA A 234 -16.10 6.66 -18.59
N ASP A 235 -15.98 6.36 -19.88
CA ASP A 235 -15.94 5.03 -20.47
C ASP A 235 -14.56 4.36 -20.35
N HIS A 236 -13.96 4.45 -19.17
CA HIS A 236 -12.69 3.79 -18.89
C HIS A 236 -12.91 2.73 -17.82
N ASP A 237 -12.61 1.50 -18.21
CA ASP A 237 -12.51 0.36 -17.32
C ASP A 237 -11.12 0.31 -16.66
N LEU A 238 -11.01 -0.54 -15.65
CA LEU A 238 -9.76 -0.89 -15.00
C LEU A 238 -9.71 -2.40 -14.90
N SER A 239 -8.62 -3.01 -15.36
CA SER A 239 -8.27 -4.37 -15.00
C SER A 239 -6.84 -4.40 -14.51
N ARG A 240 -6.58 -5.09 -13.41
CA ARG A 240 -5.24 -5.17 -12.84
C ARG A 240 -5.06 -6.50 -12.15
N THR A 241 -3.95 -7.15 -12.47
CA THR A 241 -3.44 -8.28 -11.71
C THR A 241 -2.16 -7.84 -10.99
N GLN A 242 -2.07 -8.13 -9.71
CA GLN A 242 -0.91 -7.84 -8.87
C GLN A 242 -0.51 -9.09 -8.09
N GLY A 243 0.78 -9.36 -8.03
CA GLY A 243 1.37 -10.32 -7.10
C GLY A 243 2.40 -9.62 -6.23
N GLY A 244 2.53 -10.03 -4.99
CA GLY A 244 3.52 -9.44 -4.11
C GLY A 244 3.87 -10.32 -2.92
N PHE A 245 4.86 -9.86 -2.16
CA PHE A 245 5.33 -10.54 -0.96
C PHE A 245 5.75 -9.53 0.11
N ARG A 246 5.74 -10.00 1.35
CA ARG A 246 6.36 -9.34 2.49
C ARG A 246 7.06 -10.38 3.35
N LEU A 247 8.26 -10.07 3.80
CA LEU A 247 9.06 -10.87 4.71
C LEU A 247 9.50 -9.96 5.86
N ASP A 248 9.28 -10.40 7.10
CA ASP A 248 9.77 -9.72 8.30
C ASP A 248 10.64 -10.68 9.10
N TRP A 249 11.87 -10.26 9.38
CA TRP A 249 12.87 -11.03 10.12
C TRP A 249 13.35 -10.24 11.33
N THR A 250 13.21 -10.80 12.52
CA THR A 250 13.63 -10.17 13.78
C THR A 250 14.61 -11.07 14.53
N PRO A 251 15.90 -11.09 14.15
CA PRO A 251 16.90 -11.88 14.86
C PRO A 251 17.05 -11.44 16.32
N ALA A 252 17.55 -12.35 17.17
CA ALA A 252 17.82 -12.11 18.59
C ALA A 252 18.82 -10.96 18.86
N SER A 253 19.50 -10.44 17.84
CA SER A 253 20.43 -9.31 17.93
C SER A 253 19.75 -7.95 18.12
N GLY A 254 18.42 -7.88 18.22
CA GLY A 254 17.68 -6.63 18.42
C GLY A 254 17.53 -5.77 17.16
N SER A 255 17.84 -6.32 15.99
CA SER A 255 17.59 -5.70 14.69
C SER A 255 16.36 -6.34 14.03
N ALA A 256 15.71 -5.61 13.13
CA ALA A 256 14.65 -6.08 12.28
C ALA A 256 14.99 -5.81 10.81
N LEU A 257 14.68 -6.76 9.93
CA LEU A 257 14.76 -6.62 8.49
C LEU A 257 13.38 -6.89 7.90
N THR A 258 12.86 -5.96 7.11
CA THR A 258 11.67 -6.15 6.30
C THR A 258 12.03 -6.07 4.83
N LEU A 259 11.53 -7.01 4.04
CA LEU A 259 11.56 -6.97 2.57
C LEU A 259 10.12 -6.99 2.06
N LEU A 260 9.78 -6.07 1.16
CA LEU A 260 8.50 -6.07 0.45
C LEU A 260 8.74 -5.93 -1.05
N GLY A 261 7.90 -6.52 -1.87
CA GLY A 261 7.94 -6.29 -3.31
C GLY A 261 6.66 -6.69 -3.99
N ASP A 262 6.32 -5.95 -5.05
CA ASP A 262 5.16 -6.18 -5.88
C ASP A 262 5.53 -6.21 -7.36
N VAL A 263 4.73 -6.91 -8.15
CA VAL A 263 4.69 -6.83 -9.61
C VAL A 263 3.23 -6.75 -10.05
N TYR A 264 2.95 -5.88 -11.01
CA TYR A 264 1.59 -5.72 -11.52
C TYR A 264 1.59 -5.41 -13.01
N ASP A 265 0.50 -5.78 -13.66
CA ASP A 265 0.15 -5.42 -15.04
C ASP A 265 -1.37 -5.25 -15.12
N GLY A 266 -1.82 -4.39 -16.02
CA GLY A 266 -3.23 -4.06 -16.11
C GLY A 266 -3.57 -3.14 -17.28
N GLU A 267 -4.86 -3.08 -17.56
CA GLU A 267 -5.45 -2.14 -18.51
C GLU A 267 -6.18 -1.02 -17.76
N SER A 268 -6.05 0.19 -18.29
CA SER A 268 -6.60 1.47 -17.84
C SER A 268 -6.51 2.39 -19.08
N ASP A 269 -6.84 3.68 -18.98
CA ASP A 269 -6.79 4.65 -20.09
C ASP A 269 -5.49 4.57 -20.92
N ASN A 270 -4.37 4.26 -20.26
CA ASN A 270 -3.05 4.16 -20.89
C ASN A 270 -2.33 2.83 -20.62
N GLY A 271 -3.00 1.81 -20.11
CA GLY A 271 -2.33 0.59 -19.62
C GLY A 271 -1.34 0.88 -18.47
N LEU A 272 -1.19 -0.07 -17.56
CA LEU A 272 -0.30 0.08 -16.41
C LEU A 272 0.51 -1.19 -16.19
N ALA A 273 1.78 -1.03 -15.86
CA ALA A 273 2.63 -2.13 -15.44
C ALA A 273 3.71 -1.62 -14.51
N GLY A 274 4.20 -2.46 -13.62
CA GLY A 274 5.29 -2.06 -12.76
C GLY A 274 5.77 -3.15 -11.83
N ARG A 275 6.82 -2.82 -11.12
CA ARG A 275 7.39 -3.63 -10.06
C ARG A 275 8.10 -2.75 -9.05
N ASN A 276 8.10 -3.17 -7.80
CA ASN A 276 8.84 -2.49 -6.75
C ASN A 276 9.53 -3.50 -5.84
N LEU A 277 10.56 -3.03 -5.15
CA LEU A 277 11.25 -3.76 -4.09
C LEU A 277 11.66 -2.75 -3.03
N LEU A 278 11.30 -3.01 -1.77
CA LEU A 278 11.71 -2.23 -0.62
C LEU A 278 12.46 -3.15 0.36
N ALA A 279 13.61 -2.67 0.83
CA ALA A 279 14.33 -3.24 1.96
C ALA A 279 14.39 -2.21 3.07
N ARG A 280 14.02 -2.61 4.29
CA ARG A 280 14.13 -1.78 5.49
C ARG A 280 14.85 -2.57 6.56
N TRP A 281 15.93 -2.00 7.07
CA TRP A 281 16.61 -2.46 8.26
C TRP A 281 16.39 -1.46 9.38
N THR A 282 16.02 -1.96 10.55
CA THR A 282 15.82 -1.15 11.75
C THR A 282 16.61 -1.77 12.89
N ARG A 283 17.27 -0.94 13.69
CA ARG A 283 17.96 -1.36 14.91
C ARG A 283 17.54 -0.46 16.06
N LEU A 284 17.07 -1.10 17.12
CA LEU A 284 16.82 -0.43 18.39
C LEU A 284 18.14 -0.32 19.16
N GLY A 285 18.41 0.87 19.66
CA GLY A 285 19.51 1.18 20.56
C GLY A 285 19.02 1.38 21.99
N ASP A 286 19.96 1.72 22.87
CA ASP A 286 19.65 2.02 24.27
C ASP A 286 18.75 3.26 24.39
N GLY A 287 17.94 3.32 25.44
CA GLY A 287 17.10 4.48 25.74
C GLY A 287 16.03 4.78 24.68
N GLY A 288 15.60 3.78 23.90
CA GLY A 288 14.56 3.95 22.87
C GLY A 288 15.05 4.59 21.57
N ALA A 289 16.36 4.69 21.38
CA ALA A 289 16.94 5.13 20.12
C ALA A 289 16.61 4.13 18.99
N GLU A 290 16.38 4.63 17.78
CA GLU A 290 16.08 3.82 16.60
C GLU A 290 16.89 4.33 15.41
N LEU A 291 17.67 3.44 14.79
CA LEU A 291 18.27 3.66 13.48
C LEU A 291 17.52 2.85 12.44
N GLN A 292 17.01 3.53 11.41
CA GLN A 292 16.40 2.92 10.24
C GLN A 292 17.23 3.24 8.99
N VAL A 293 17.47 2.23 8.17
CA VAL A 293 17.96 2.36 6.81
C VAL A 293 16.94 1.72 5.89
N GLN A 294 16.46 2.47 4.90
CA GLN A 294 15.52 2.01 3.91
C GLN A 294 16.07 2.24 2.51
N ALA A 295 15.91 1.27 1.63
CA ALA A 295 16.18 1.44 0.21
C ALA A 295 14.99 0.89 -0.58
N TYR A 296 14.61 1.56 -1.67
CA TYR A 296 13.65 1.00 -2.61
C TYR A 296 14.03 1.23 -4.06
N TYR A 297 13.56 0.30 -4.88
CA TYR A 297 13.53 0.39 -6.33
C TYR A 297 12.08 0.32 -6.80
N ASP A 298 11.70 1.15 -7.75
CA ASP A 298 10.38 1.13 -8.38
C ASP A 298 10.53 1.34 -9.88
N ARG A 299 9.95 0.44 -10.67
CA ARG A 299 9.74 0.64 -12.10
C ARG A 299 8.26 0.77 -12.35
N ALA A 300 7.86 1.92 -12.88
CA ALA A 300 6.48 2.20 -13.25
C ALA A 300 6.40 2.51 -14.75
N VAL A 301 5.44 1.86 -15.42
CA VAL A 301 5.18 2.01 -16.85
C VAL A 301 3.71 2.35 -17.03
N ARG A 302 3.46 3.44 -17.74
CA ARG A 302 2.13 3.83 -18.23
C ARG A 302 2.25 4.02 -19.74
N ARG A 303 1.63 3.13 -20.53
CA ARG A 303 1.94 2.98 -21.96
C ARG A 303 1.62 4.27 -22.72
N GLY A 304 2.57 4.73 -23.53
CA GLY A 304 2.45 6.00 -24.26
C GLY A 304 2.57 7.27 -23.40
N VAL A 305 2.75 7.16 -22.07
CA VAL A 305 2.86 8.31 -21.16
C VAL A 305 4.25 8.39 -20.53
N PHE A 306 4.67 7.37 -19.78
CA PHE A 306 6.00 7.34 -19.16
C PHE A 306 6.48 5.92 -18.87
N LYS A 307 7.80 5.81 -18.74
CA LYS A 307 8.50 4.67 -18.15
C LYS A 307 9.61 5.24 -17.28
N VAL A 308 9.57 4.95 -15.97
CA VAL A 308 10.50 5.52 -15.00
C VAL A 308 11.07 4.42 -14.12
N ASP A 309 12.35 4.55 -13.77
CA ASP A 309 13.05 3.74 -12.79
C ASP A 309 13.45 4.65 -11.63
N THR A 310 12.81 4.48 -10.48
CA THR A 310 13.16 5.20 -9.25
C THR A 310 14.06 4.34 -8.37
N TYR A 311 15.15 4.93 -7.89
CA TYR A 311 15.98 4.39 -6.83
C TYR A 311 16.01 5.40 -5.69
N ASP A 312 15.90 4.93 -4.46
CA ASP A 312 15.82 5.79 -3.30
C ASP A 312 16.43 5.10 -2.09
N VAL A 313 17.19 5.85 -1.31
CA VAL A 313 17.80 5.41 -0.05
C VAL A 313 17.53 6.48 0.99
N ASP A 314 16.99 6.09 2.13
CA ASP A 314 16.70 6.94 3.28
C ASP A 314 17.34 6.36 4.53
N VAL A 315 18.03 7.22 5.28
CA VAL A 315 18.58 6.90 6.60
C VAL A 315 17.93 7.83 7.61
N ARG A 316 17.38 7.27 8.67
CA ARG A 316 16.72 8.00 9.76
C ARG A 316 17.23 7.49 11.09
N HIS A 317 17.61 8.40 11.97
CA HIS A 317 17.98 8.09 13.34
C HIS A 317 17.14 8.95 14.29
N SER A 318 16.60 8.32 15.33
CA SER A 318 15.84 9.00 16.37
C SER A 318 16.33 8.59 17.75
N PHE A 319 16.35 9.54 18.69
CA PHE A 319 16.73 9.32 20.09
C PHE A 319 16.19 10.45 20.97
N ASP A 320 16.10 10.19 22.27
CA ASP A 320 15.69 11.20 23.25
C ASP A 320 16.91 11.98 23.77
N LEU A 321 16.84 13.30 23.70
CA LEU A 321 17.83 14.23 24.24
C LEU A 321 17.34 14.77 25.60
N GLY A 322 17.64 14.01 26.66
CA GLY A 322 17.12 14.29 28.00
C GLY A 322 15.63 13.92 28.12
N ALA A 323 14.94 14.47 29.12
CA ALA A 323 13.59 14.01 29.48
C ALA A 323 12.44 14.66 28.68
N ARG A 324 12.72 15.63 27.80
CA ARG A 324 11.68 16.48 27.17
C ARG A 324 11.87 16.72 25.68
N GLN A 325 12.95 16.21 25.08
CA GLN A 325 13.28 16.48 23.68
C GLN A 325 13.48 15.15 22.97
N ALA A 326 12.73 14.93 21.89
CA ALA A 326 13.00 13.86 20.96
C ALA A 326 13.68 14.47 19.72
N VAL A 327 14.79 13.88 19.30
CA VAL A 327 15.54 14.33 18.13
C VAL A 327 15.42 13.29 17.04
N VAL A 328 14.96 13.72 15.86
CA VAL A 328 14.94 12.91 14.63
C VAL A 328 15.79 13.61 13.59
N TRP A 329 16.76 12.91 13.02
CA TRP A 329 17.57 13.39 11.91
C TRP A 329 17.80 12.29 10.89
N GLY A 330 18.19 12.68 9.69
CA GLY A 330 18.37 11.72 8.60
C GLY A 330 18.75 12.39 7.31
N GLY A 331 18.87 11.57 6.28
CA GLY A 331 19.15 12.01 4.92
C GLY A 331 18.66 10.98 3.93
N GLY A 332 18.15 11.47 2.81
CA GLY A 332 17.67 10.64 1.71
C GLY A 332 18.33 11.04 0.39
N PHE A 333 18.48 10.06 -0.50
CA PHE A 333 18.89 10.26 -1.88
C PHE A 333 17.90 9.55 -2.78
N ARG A 334 17.38 10.26 -3.78
CA ARG A 334 16.48 9.71 -4.80
C ARG A 334 16.98 10.03 -6.20
N HIS A 335 16.92 9.05 -7.08
CA HIS A 335 17.16 9.16 -8.51
C HIS A 335 15.95 8.58 -9.27
N SER A 336 15.52 9.22 -10.36
CA SER A 336 14.35 8.82 -11.16
C SER A 336 14.55 9.14 -12.63
#